data_AF-U1QKZ7-F1
#
_entry.id   AF-U1QKZ7-F1
#
_cell.length_a   1.000
_cell.length_b   1.000
_cell.length_c   1.000
_cell.angle_alpha   90.00
_cell.angle_beta   90.00
_cell.angle_gamma   90.00
#
_symmetry.space_group_name_H-M   'P 1'
#
loop_
_entity.id
_entity.type
_entity.pdbx_description
1 polymer ?
#
loop_
_entity_poly.entity_id
_entity_poly.type
_entity_poly.pdbx_seq_one_letter_code
_entity_poly.pdbx_strand_id
1 'polypeptide(L)'
;MVPSINGETLLYALGVAFALGTLAFFARDVVFDLSITVTALLLFVAFAAFLVVGVAIDHDNLGSVAFAISGLSYMVGLGYVLSRYELSETGTFGLLAASTILFVGLGYGLQEGRLTLDRSTARRALLGLAVVGMVFVGADSVGEMTSSVDLNDEVVLNGTMAPPDEPIVAGEQRIGTVTIRNPTLFTRTAELPSLESCLVGADIDRPLRFDLDYDEPPSYQMADRLNRNEERTTDIRLRFDLPADAAATGQPIPIERAESCAVTRLEPTLLVVESADR
;
A
#
# COMPACT_ATOMS: atom_id res chain seq x y z
N MET A 1 -2.80 -45.86 -8.74
CA MET A 1 -3.99 -45.49 -7.96
C MET A 1 -4.13 -43.98 -8.06
N VAL A 2 -5.10 -43.50 -8.84
CA VAL A 2 -5.44 -42.07 -8.90
C VAL A 2 -6.31 -41.79 -7.67
N PRO A 3 -5.98 -40.81 -6.81
CA PRO A 3 -6.82 -40.50 -5.67
C PRO A 3 -8.18 -40.04 -6.20
N SER A 4 -9.23 -40.83 -5.95
CA SER A 4 -10.60 -40.44 -6.26
C SER A 4 -11.00 -39.33 -5.30
N ILE A 5 -11.09 -38.11 -5.82
CA ILE A 5 -11.58 -36.96 -5.05
C ILE A 5 -13.07 -37.19 -4.79
N ASN A 6 -13.43 -37.45 -3.53
CA ASN A 6 -14.82 -37.56 -3.13
C ASN A 6 -15.50 -36.17 -3.26
N GLY A 7 -16.75 -36.13 -3.70
CA GLY A 7 -17.50 -34.87 -3.89
C GLY A 7 -17.57 -34.02 -2.62
N GLU A 8 -17.53 -34.67 -1.45
CA GLU A 8 -17.44 -33.99 -0.16
C GLU A 8 -16.08 -33.29 0.04
N THR A 9 -14.97 -33.96 -0.28
CA THR A 9 -13.62 -33.37 -0.25
C THR A 9 -13.48 -32.22 -1.25
N LEU A 10 -14.13 -32.32 -2.42
CA LEU A 10 -14.18 -31.26 -3.41
C LEU A 10 -14.91 -30.03 -2.86
N LEU A 11 -16.08 -30.21 -2.23
CA LEU A 11 -16.85 -29.10 -1.63
C LEU A 11 -16.08 -28.43 -0.49
N TYR A 12 -15.37 -29.21 0.34
CA TYR A 12 -14.48 -28.64 1.37
C TYR A 12 -13.33 -27.84 0.77
N ALA A 13 -12.65 -28.37 -0.25
CA ALA A 13 -11.56 -27.68 -0.93
C ALA A 13 -12.05 -26.38 -1.61
N LEU A 14 -13.22 -26.42 -2.24
CA LEU A 14 -13.84 -25.26 -2.89
C LEU A 14 -14.27 -24.21 -1.85
N GLY A 15 -14.82 -24.63 -0.71
CA GLY A 15 -15.18 -23.75 0.39
C GLY A 15 -13.96 -23.04 0.98
N VAL A 16 -12.85 -23.76 1.17
CA VAL A 16 -11.57 -23.16 1.57
C VAL A 16 -11.07 -22.17 0.51
N ALA A 17 -11.13 -22.53 -0.77
CA ALA A 17 -10.72 -21.65 -1.86
C ALA A 17 -11.57 -20.38 -1.95
N PHE A 18 -12.89 -20.47 -1.78
CA PHE A 18 -13.77 -19.30 -1.75
C PHE A 18 -13.58 -18.45 -0.50
N ALA A 19 -13.36 -19.05 0.67
CA ALA A 19 -13.00 -18.32 1.87
C ALA A 19 -11.68 -17.56 1.67
N LEU A 20 -10.68 -18.19 1.04
CA LEU A 20 -9.42 -17.55 0.67
C LEU A 20 -9.64 -16.41 -0.33
N GLY A 21 -10.44 -16.62 -1.38
CA GLY A 21 -10.75 -15.59 -2.36
C GLY A 21 -11.50 -14.40 -1.75
N THR A 22 -12.46 -14.67 -0.87
CA THR A 22 -13.24 -13.63 -0.16
C THR A 22 -12.37 -12.87 0.83
N LEU A 23 -11.52 -13.55 1.58
CA LEU A 23 -10.58 -12.93 2.50
C LEU A 23 -9.52 -12.11 1.76
N ALA A 24 -9.01 -12.60 0.64
CA ALA A 24 -8.08 -11.86 -0.22
C ALA A 24 -8.73 -10.64 -0.88
N PHE A 25 -9.99 -10.75 -1.30
CA PHE A 25 -10.76 -9.64 -1.87
C PHE A 25 -11.10 -8.58 -0.81
N PHE A 26 -11.56 -9.00 0.37
CA PHE A 26 -11.81 -8.09 1.49
C PHE A 26 -10.52 -7.44 2.00
N ALA A 27 -9.43 -8.22 2.11
CA ALA A 27 -8.10 -7.71 2.43
C ALA A 27 -7.47 -6.87 1.31
N ARG A 28 -8.08 -6.87 0.12
CA ARG A 28 -7.76 -5.92 -0.94
C ARG A 28 -8.61 -4.67 -0.69
N ASP A 29 -9.90 -4.72 -0.93
CA ASP A 29 -10.70 -3.49 -1.01
C ASP A 29 -10.96 -2.77 0.32
N VAL A 30 -10.95 -3.45 1.47
CA VAL A 30 -11.23 -2.83 2.79
C VAL A 30 -9.95 -2.53 3.59
N VAL A 31 -8.87 -3.23 3.26
CA VAL A 31 -7.59 -3.16 3.98
C VAL A 31 -6.60 -2.21 3.32
N PHE A 32 -6.73 -1.94 2.01
CA PHE A 32 -5.84 -0.99 1.35
C PHE A 32 -5.95 0.44 1.90
N ASP A 33 -7.06 0.77 2.57
CA ASP A 33 -7.25 2.06 3.24
C ASP A 33 -7.00 1.99 4.78
N LEU A 34 -6.67 0.83 5.33
CA LEU A 34 -6.31 0.66 6.74
C LEU A 34 -4.80 0.78 6.93
N SER A 35 -4.35 1.24 8.10
CA SER A 35 -2.92 1.25 8.38
C SER A 35 -2.30 -0.16 8.32
N ILE A 36 -1.01 -0.20 8.03
CA ILE A 36 -0.23 -1.44 7.97
C ILE A 36 -0.31 -2.18 9.32
N THR A 37 -0.32 -1.44 10.42
CA THR A 37 -0.43 -1.99 11.78
C THR A 37 -1.79 -2.62 12.04
N VAL A 38 -2.88 -1.94 11.68
CA VAL A 38 -4.24 -2.45 11.92
C VAL A 38 -4.53 -3.66 11.07
N THR A 39 -4.07 -3.66 9.81
CA THR A 39 -4.17 -4.83 8.93
C THR A 39 -3.47 -6.06 9.50
N ALA A 40 -2.21 -5.91 9.92
CA ALA A 40 -1.45 -7.00 10.52
C ALA A 40 -2.14 -7.54 11.79
N LEU A 41 -2.68 -6.63 12.62
CA LEU A 41 -3.43 -7.01 13.82
C LEU A 41 -4.71 -7.78 13.46
N LEU A 42 -5.50 -7.32 12.49
CA LEU A 42 -6.75 -7.98 12.10
C LEU A 42 -6.50 -9.39 11.55
N LEU A 43 -5.41 -9.60 10.79
CA LEU A 43 -4.99 -10.93 10.35
C LEU A 43 -4.61 -11.83 11.53
N PHE A 44 -3.93 -11.28 12.54
CA PHE A 44 -3.61 -12.00 13.77
C PHE A 44 -4.87 -12.31 14.62
N VAL A 45 -5.81 -11.36 14.70
CA VAL A 45 -7.10 -11.53 15.38
C VAL A 45 -7.93 -12.62 14.67
N ALA A 46 -7.92 -12.67 13.34
CA ALA A 46 -8.56 -13.72 12.57
C ALA A 46 -7.93 -15.09 12.88
N PHE A 47 -6.60 -15.19 12.85
CA PHE A 47 -5.88 -16.39 13.31
C PHE A 47 -6.33 -16.83 14.70
N ALA A 48 -6.31 -15.93 15.68
CA ALA A 48 -6.67 -16.25 17.06
C ALA A 48 -8.15 -16.66 17.19
N ALA A 49 -9.06 -16.02 16.45
CA ALA A 49 -10.48 -16.33 16.47
C ALA A 49 -10.75 -17.74 15.91
N PHE A 50 -10.17 -18.07 14.75
CA PHE A 50 -10.30 -19.42 14.17
C PHE A 50 -9.62 -20.49 15.02
N LEU A 51 -8.50 -20.17 15.66
CA LEU A 51 -7.85 -21.05 16.63
C LEU A 51 -8.78 -21.35 17.81
N VAL A 52 -9.39 -20.32 18.40
CA VAL A 52 -10.35 -20.48 19.51
C VAL A 52 -11.56 -21.31 19.08
N VAL A 53 -12.08 -21.09 17.88
CA VAL A 53 -13.18 -21.89 17.33
C VAL A 53 -12.76 -23.35 17.13
N GLY A 54 -11.58 -23.60 16.56
CA GLY A 54 -11.06 -24.95 16.35
C GLY A 54 -10.82 -25.71 17.65
N VAL A 55 -10.39 -25.02 18.71
CA VAL A 55 -10.21 -25.60 20.05
C VAL A 55 -11.56 -25.87 20.74
N ALA A 56 -12.57 -25.04 20.51
CA ALA A 56 -13.86 -25.11 21.21
C ALA A 56 -14.87 -26.08 20.57
N ILE A 57 -14.70 -26.41 19.28
CA ILE A 57 -15.50 -27.41 18.59
C ILE A 57 -14.82 -28.76 18.78
N ASP A 58 -15.57 -29.76 19.27
CA ASP A 58 -15.08 -31.14 19.36
C ASP A 58 -14.57 -31.64 18.00
N HIS A 59 -13.72 -32.69 18.00
CA HIS A 59 -12.89 -33.15 16.87
C HIS A 59 -13.65 -33.68 15.62
N ASP A 60 -14.82 -33.15 15.33
CA ASP A 60 -15.55 -33.28 14.08
C ASP A 60 -14.84 -32.53 12.94
N ASN A 61 -15.27 -32.80 11.70
CA ASN A 61 -14.72 -32.20 10.47
C ASN A 61 -14.61 -30.66 10.53
N LEU A 62 -15.51 -29.99 11.26
CA LEU A 62 -15.53 -28.53 11.44
C LEU A 62 -14.32 -27.99 12.21
N GLY A 63 -13.84 -28.70 13.25
CA GLY A 63 -12.67 -28.29 14.02
C GLY A 63 -11.40 -28.31 13.17
N SER A 64 -11.24 -29.34 12.34
CA SER A 64 -10.11 -29.46 11.40
C SER A 64 -10.09 -28.31 10.39
N VAL A 65 -11.25 -27.92 9.86
CA VAL A 65 -11.37 -26.78 8.94
C VAL A 65 -11.01 -25.46 9.65
N ALA A 66 -11.48 -25.25 10.87
CA ALA A 66 -11.15 -24.05 11.65
C ALA A 66 -9.64 -23.95 11.92
N PHE A 67 -8.97 -25.05 12.27
CA PHE A 67 -7.50 -25.08 12.42
C PHE A 67 -6.77 -24.80 11.11
N ALA A 68 -7.25 -25.32 9.98
CA ALA A 68 -6.67 -25.04 8.66
C ALA A 68 -6.78 -23.55 8.32
N ILE A 69 -7.96 -22.94 8.51
CA ILE A 69 -8.18 -21.51 8.27
C ILE A 69 -7.35 -20.65 9.22
N SER A 70 -7.23 -21.06 10.49
CA SER A 70 -6.35 -20.43 11.47
C SER A 70 -4.91 -20.41 10.96
N GLY A 71 -4.35 -21.57 10.61
CA GLY A 71 -2.99 -21.68 10.07
C GLY A 71 -2.78 -20.83 8.82
N LEU A 72 -3.74 -20.84 7.88
CA LEU A 72 -3.69 -20.01 6.68
C LEU A 72 -3.69 -18.52 7.01
N SER A 73 -4.57 -18.07 7.93
CA SER A 73 -4.64 -16.67 8.37
C SER A 73 -3.32 -16.23 9.00
N TYR A 74 -2.67 -17.11 9.78
CA TYR A 74 -1.34 -16.84 10.33
C TYR A 74 -0.29 -16.69 9.24
N MET A 75 -0.26 -17.59 8.25
CA MET A 75 0.71 -17.54 7.16
C MET A 75 0.55 -16.29 6.31
N VAL A 76 -0.69 -15.90 6.00
CA VAL A 76 -0.99 -14.65 5.29
C VAL A 76 -0.57 -13.44 6.13
N GLY A 77 -0.90 -13.42 7.42
CA GLY A 77 -0.46 -12.37 8.35
C GLY A 77 1.06 -12.25 8.47
N LEU A 78 1.75 -13.39 8.56
CA LEU A 78 3.21 -13.44 8.63
C LEU A 78 3.84 -12.90 7.34
N GLY A 79 3.35 -13.34 6.17
CA GLY A 79 3.80 -12.84 4.87
C GLY A 79 3.54 -11.34 4.69
N TYR A 80 2.38 -10.86 5.15
CA TYR A 80 2.06 -9.44 5.17
C TYR A 80 3.03 -8.64 6.04
N VAL A 81 3.31 -9.10 7.27
CA VAL A 81 4.25 -8.42 8.17
C VAL A 81 5.66 -8.39 7.57
N LEU A 82 6.14 -9.53 7.04
CA LEU A 82 7.47 -9.61 6.43
C LEU A 82 7.61 -8.71 5.21
N SER A 83 6.58 -8.61 4.37
CA SER A 83 6.60 -7.76 3.17
C SER A 83 6.46 -6.27 3.49
N ARG A 84 5.71 -5.89 4.53
CA ARG A 84 5.38 -4.47 4.80
C ARG A 84 6.26 -3.79 5.84
N TYR A 85 6.84 -4.52 6.79
CA TYR A 85 7.64 -3.92 7.87
C TYR A 85 9.15 -3.85 7.58
N GLU A 86 9.62 -4.39 6.45
CA GLU A 86 11.05 -4.47 6.09
C GLU A 86 11.91 -4.89 7.29
N LEU A 87 11.55 -6.02 7.89
CA LEU A 87 12.26 -6.51 9.05
C LEU A 87 13.71 -6.80 8.68
N SER A 88 14.64 -6.34 9.53
CA SER A 88 16.05 -6.74 9.42
C SER A 88 16.19 -8.26 9.44
N GLU A 89 17.33 -8.79 8.98
CA GLU A 89 17.59 -10.24 9.01
C GLU A 89 17.38 -10.82 10.41
N THR A 90 17.84 -10.10 11.44
CA THR A 90 17.62 -10.46 12.85
C THR A 90 16.15 -10.42 13.24
N GLY A 91 15.39 -9.42 12.78
CA GLY A 91 13.96 -9.31 13.02
C GLY A 91 13.17 -10.45 12.36
N THR A 92 13.49 -10.78 11.11
CA THR A 92 12.91 -11.90 10.37
C THR A 92 13.20 -13.23 11.06
N PHE A 93 14.46 -13.47 11.43
CA PHE A 93 14.84 -14.67 12.18
C PHE A 93 14.09 -14.78 13.51
N GLY A 94 14.05 -13.68 14.29
CA GLY A 94 13.37 -13.63 15.57
C GLY A 94 11.87 -13.91 15.44
N LEU A 95 11.23 -13.36 14.41
CA LEU A 95 9.81 -13.60 14.13
C LEU A 95 9.55 -15.08 13.81
N LEU A 96 10.34 -15.69 12.92
CA LEU A 96 10.21 -17.11 12.55
C LEU A 96 10.49 -18.05 13.74
N ALA A 97 11.47 -17.71 14.59
CA ALA A 97 11.75 -18.44 15.81
C ALA A 97 10.57 -18.38 16.78
N ALA A 98 9.98 -17.19 16.97
CA ALA A 98 8.78 -17.00 17.79
C ALA A 98 7.57 -17.76 17.22
N SER A 99 7.39 -17.78 15.90
CA SER A 99 6.37 -18.59 15.22
C SER A 99 6.53 -20.08 15.53
N THR A 100 7.78 -20.58 15.48
CA THR A 100 8.07 -21.98 15.76
C THR A 100 7.71 -22.33 17.21
N ILE A 101 8.13 -21.50 18.17
CA ILE A 101 7.79 -21.68 19.60
C ILE A 101 6.27 -21.68 19.79
N LEU A 102 5.55 -20.75 19.16
CA LEU A 102 4.10 -20.67 19.21
C LEU A 102 3.44 -21.96 18.71
N PHE A 103 3.80 -22.43 17.51
CA PHE A 103 3.16 -23.63 16.94
C PHE A 103 3.53 -24.92 17.66
N VAL A 104 4.78 -25.06 18.12
CA VAL A 104 5.17 -26.20 18.96
C VAL A 104 4.40 -26.18 20.28
N GLY A 105 4.27 -25.00 20.91
CA GLY A 105 3.50 -24.84 22.13
C GLY A 105 2.01 -25.15 21.96
N LEU A 106 1.40 -24.68 20.88
CA LEU A 106 0.01 -24.97 20.53
C LEU A 106 -0.19 -26.47 20.25
N GLY A 107 0.69 -27.09 19.46
CA GLY A 107 0.62 -28.51 19.14
C GLY A 107 0.75 -29.39 20.39
N TYR A 108 1.72 -29.09 21.25
CA TYR A 108 1.89 -29.79 22.53
C TYR A 108 0.67 -29.61 23.45
N GLY A 109 0.15 -28.38 23.57
CA GLY A 109 -1.02 -28.09 24.40
C GLY A 109 -2.30 -28.80 23.93
N LEU A 110 -2.48 -28.95 22.61
CA LEU A 110 -3.58 -29.69 22.01
C LEU A 110 -3.42 -31.20 22.23
N GLN A 111 -2.23 -31.74 21.98
CA GLN A 111 -1.95 -33.18 22.11
C GLN A 111 -2.15 -33.66 23.55
N GLU A 112 -1.75 -32.86 24.53
CA GLU A 112 -1.86 -33.18 25.95
C GLU A 112 -3.27 -32.93 26.51
N GLY A 113 -4.23 -32.49 25.68
CA GLY A 113 -5.59 -32.15 26.10
C GLY A 113 -5.66 -30.98 27.10
N ARG A 114 -4.58 -30.20 27.22
CA ARG A 114 -4.48 -29.06 28.15
C ARG A 114 -5.17 -27.81 27.61
N LEU A 115 -5.31 -27.73 26.29
CA LEU A 115 -6.07 -26.68 25.61
C LEU A 115 -7.51 -27.15 25.38
N THR A 116 -8.28 -27.28 26.47
CA THR A 116 -9.73 -27.45 26.38
C THR A 116 -10.39 -26.13 26.79
N LEU A 117 -11.20 -25.57 25.89
CA LEU A 117 -11.94 -24.35 26.17
C LEU A 117 -13.40 -24.69 26.36
N ASP A 118 -13.94 -24.35 27.53
CA ASP A 118 -15.38 -24.33 27.70
C ASP A 118 -16.02 -23.30 26.74
N ARG A 119 -17.24 -23.58 26.31
CA ARG A 119 -18.00 -22.75 25.36
C ARG A 119 -18.18 -21.32 25.87
N SER A 120 -18.29 -21.15 27.20
CA SER A 120 -18.38 -19.82 27.82
C SER A 120 -17.07 -19.03 27.68
N THR A 121 -15.92 -19.69 27.87
CA THR A 121 -14.59 -19.09 27.73
C THR A 121 -14.29 -18.75 26.27
N ALA A 122 -14.60 -19.67 25.34
CA ALA A 122 -14.45 -19.44 23.91
C ALA A 122 -15.26 -18.22 23.45
N ARG A 123 -16.53 -18.10 23.90
CA ARG A 123 -17.37 -16.93 23.58
C ARG A 123 -16.77 -15.62 24.12
N ARG A 124 -16.25 -15.61 25.36
CA ARG A 124 -15.59 -14.42 25.93
C ARG A 124 -14.32 -14.06 25.18
N ALA A 125 -13.51 -15.04 24.80
CA ALA A 125 -12.29 -14.83 24.02
C ALA A 125 -12.63 -14.22 22.65
N LEU A 126 -13.62 -14.76 21.95
CA LEU A 126 -14.09 -14.21 20.67
C LEU A 126 -14.63 -12.78 20.80
N LEU A 127 -15.42 -12.51 21.86
CA LEU A 127 -15.90 -11.16 22.13
C LEU A 127 -14.74 -10.20 22.43
N GLY A 128 -13.75 -10.62 23.21
CA GLY A 128 -12.55 -9.83 23.50
C GLY A 128 -11.75 -9.51 22.23
N LEU A 129 -11.54 -10.52 21.38
CA LEU A 129 -10.88 -10.35 20.08
C LEU A 129 -11.63 -9.36 19.17
N ALA A 130 -12.96 -9.45 19.11
CA ALA A 130 -13.80 -8.53 18.35
C ALA A 130 -13.70 -7.08 18.87
N VAL A 131 -13.72 -6.90 20.21
CA VAL A 131 -13.54 -5.59 20.84
C VAL A 131 -12.16 -5.01 20.52
N VAL A 132 -11.10 -5.82 20.61
CA VAL A 132 -9.73 -5.39 20.25
C VAL A 132 -9.68 -4.95 18.79
N GLY A 133 -10.23 -5.75 17.86
CA GLY A 133 -10.28 -5.38 16.44
C GLY A 133 -11.00 -4.05 16.22
N MET A 134 -12.18 -3.87 16.84
CA MET A 134 -12.97 -2.65 16.70
C MET A 134 -12.27 -1.41 17.27
N VAL A 135 -11.57 -1.54 18.41
CA VAL A 135 -10.80 -0.44 19.01
C VAL A 135 -9.68 0.00 18.08
N PHE A 136 -8.96 -0.93 17.48
CA PHE A 136 -7.86 -0.59 16.57
C PHE A 136 -8.34 0.00 15.25
N VAL A 137 -9.43 -0.52 14.67
CA VAL A 137 -10.07 0.10 13.51
C VAL A 137 -10.56 1.51 13.82
N GLY A 138 -11.17 1.72 14.99
CA GLY A 138 -11.60 3.05 15.43
C GLY A 138 -10.44 4.01 15.75
N ALA A 139 -9.29 3.49 16.19
CA ALA A 139 -8.09 4.29 16.36
C ALA A 139 -7.42 4.63 15.02
N ASP A 140 -7.61 3.78 14.00
CA ASP A 140 -7.06 3.96 12.66
C ASP A 140 -7.65 5.15 11.92
N SER A 141 -8.94 5.41 12.15
CA SER A 141 -9.67 6.52 11.54
C SER A 141 -9.33 7.88 12.16
N VAL A 142 -8.43 7.93 13.14
CA VAL A 142 -7.99 9.18 13.78
C VAL A 142 -6.79 9.75 13.02
N GLY A 143 -7.08 10.79 12.22
CA GLY A 143 -6.10 11.51 11.43
C GLY A 143 -5.97 10.96 10.02
N GLU A 144 -5.54 11.82 9.12
CA GLU A 144 -5.36 11.51 7.70
C GLU A 144 -3.93 11.86 7.28
N MET A 145 -3.43 11.21 6.24
CA MET A 145 -2.15 11.60 5.66
C MET A 145 -2.27 12.99 5.03
N THR A 146 -1.25 13.82 5.23
CA THR A 146 -1.21 15.17 4.68
C THR A 146 -0.07 15.29 3.70
N SER A 147 -0.36 15.75 2.49
CA SER A 147 0.63 16.12 1.48
C SER A 147 0.72 17.64 1.37
N SER A 148 1.93 18.14 1.17
CA SER A 148 2.18 19.54 0.82
C SER A 148 3.13 19.58 -0.36
N VAL A 149 2.67 20.14 -1.48
CA VAL A 149 3.48 20.37 -2.68
C VAL A 149 3.98 21.81 -2.68
N ASP A 150 5.31 21.97 -2.77
CA ASP A 150 6.01 23.25 -2.84
C ASP A 150 6.66 23.37 -4.22
N LEU A 151 6.20 24.30 -5.06
CA LEU A 151 6.65 24.47 -6.44
C LEU A 151 7.61 25.67 -6.51
N ASN A 152 8.60 25.57 -7.40
CA ASN A 152 9.45 26.71 -7.73
C ASN A 152 8.63 27.78 -8.45
N ASP A 153 8.99 29.06 -8.31
CA ASP A 153 8.29 30.15 -8.98
C ASP A 153 8.40 30.06 -10.51
N GLU A 154 9.56 29.63 -11.01
CA GLU A 154 9.89 29.57 -12.43
C GLU A 154 10.75 28.34 -12.78
N VAL A 155 10.63 27.88 -14.02
CA VAL A 155 11.52 26.85 -14.60
C VAL A 155 12.11 27.36 -15.91
N VAL A 156 13.39 27.05 -16.15
CA VAL A 156 14.04 27.31 -17.43
C VAL A 156 14.17 25.99 -18.18
N LEU A 157 13.46 25.87 -19.30
CA LEU A 157 13.44 24.67 -20.12
C LEU A 157 14.70 24.61 -21.00
N ASN A 158 15.79 24.17 -20.38
CA ASN A 158 17.07 23.90 -21.03
C ASN A 158 17.23 22.38 -21.20
N GLY A 159 17.35 21.93 -22.44
CA GLY A 159 17.56 20.53 -22.76
C GLY A 159 18.69 20.32 -23.76
N THR A 160 18.98 19.06 -24.05
CA THR A 160 19.92 18.65 -25.10
C THR A 160 19.14 18.37 -26.39
N MET A 161 19.70 18.74 -27.54
CA MET A 161 19.13 18.36 -28.82
C MET A 161 19.10 16.83 -28.96
N ALA A 162 17.93 16.30 -29.29
CA ALA A 162 17.72 14.91 -29.67
C ALA A 162 18.43 14.59 -31.01
N PRO A 163 18.57 13.31 -31.39
CA PRO A 163 19.21 12.90 -32.64
C PRO A 163 18.62 13.59 -33.89
N PRO A 164 19.40 13.72 -34.98
CA PRO A 164 19.22 14.75 -36.02
C PRO A 164 17.96 14.67 -36.88
N ASP A 165 17.13 13.66 -36.72
CA ASP A 165 15.95 13.44 -37.56
C ASP A 165 14.73 14.27 -37.14
N GLU A 166 14.71 14.82 -35.91
CA GLU A 166 13.71 15.81 -35.45
C GLU A 166 14.36 16.84 -34.51
N PRO A 167 14.18 18.17 -34.73
CA PRO A 167 14.77 19.21 -33.90
C PRO A 167 14.00 19.34 -32.56
N ILE A 168 14.09 18.31 -31.73
CA ILE A 168 13.47 18.28 -30.40
C ILE A 168 14.56 18.52 -29.34
N VAL A 169 14.24 19.35 -28.37
CA VAL A 169 15.02 19.61 -27.16
C VAL A 169 14.36 18.81 -26.04
N ALA A 170 15.05 17.76 -25.60
CA ALA A 170 14.62 16.94 -24.48
C ALA A 170 15.41 17.33 -23.23
N GLY A 171 14.73 17.40 -22.10
CA GLY A 171 15.35 17.78 -20.83
C GLY A 171 14.61 17.27 -19.62
N GLU A 172 15.31 17.32 -18.49
CA GLU A 172 14.79 16.99 -17.17
C GLU A 172 15.19 18.12 -16.22
N GLN A 173 14.21 18.71 -15.53
CA GLN A 173 14.43 19.81 -14.59
C GLN A 173 13.63 19.62 -13.32
N ARG A 174 14.21 20.00 -12.18
CA ARG A 174 13.50 20.03 -10.90
C ARG A 174 12.57 21.24 -10.85
N ILE A 175 11.30 21.01 -10.58
CA ILE A 175 10.26 22.05 -10.54
C ILE A 175 9.66 22.28 -9.15
N GLY A 176 10.02 21.45 -8.17
CA GLY A 176 9.53 21.60 -6.80
C GLY A 176 9.85 20.41 -5.92
N THR A 177 9.12 20.30 -4.82
CA THR A 177 9.15 19.18 -3.88
C THR A 177 7.74 18.83 -3.42
N VAL A 178 7.53 17.57 -3.08
CA VAL A 178 6.35 17.11 -2.35
C VAL A 178 6.79 16.58 -1.00
N THR A 179 6.11 17.02 0.06
CA THR A 179 6.30 16.48 1.41
C THR A 179 5.05 15.76 1.84
N ILE A 180 5.18 14.48 2.17
CA ILE A 180 4.10 13.67 2.75
C ILE A 180 4.40 13.49 4.24
N ARG A 181 3.39 13.68 5.07
CA ARG A 181 3.48 13.49 6.52
C ARG A 181 2.39 12.55 7.01
N ASN A 182 2.77 11.67 7.94
CA ASN A 182 1.85 10.79 8.64
C ASN A 182 1.60 11.28 10.07
N PRO A 183 0.54 12.07 10.32
CA PRO A 183 0.18 12.49 11.68
C PRO A 183 -0.58 11.40 12.47
N THR A 184 -0.90 10.27 11.85
CA THR A 184 -1.72 9.21 12.47
C THR A 184 -0.93 8.40 13.50
N LEU A 185 -1.65 7.60 14.30
CA LEU A 185 -1.04 6.78 15.34
C LEU A 185 -0.26 5.56 14.81
N PHE A 186 -0.53 5.15 13.57
CA PHE A 186 -0.05 3.89 12.99
C PHE A 186 0.76 4.11 11.72
N THR A 187 1.53 3.10 11.31
CA THR A 187 2.32 3.16 10.07
C THR A 187 1.39 3.05 8.85
N ARG A 188 1.50 4.00 7.92
CA ARG A 188 0.69 4.09 6.69
C ARG A 188 1.57 3.93 5.45
N THR A 189 1.00 3.49 4.34
CA THR A 189 1.66 3.50 3.02
C THR A 189 1.83 4.94 2.54
N ALA A 190 2.95 5.24 1.88
CA ALA A 190 3.29 6.61 1.50
C ALA A 190 2.91 6.84 0.04
N GLU A 191 1.63 7.09 -0.22
CA GLU A 191 1.17 7.31 -1.58
C GLU A 191 1.38 8.77 -1.99
N LEU A 192 2.24 8.99 -2.99
CA LEU A 192 2.42 10.30 -3.60
C LEU A 192 1.18 10.68 -4.42
N PRO A 193 0.76 11.96 -4.38
CA PRO A 193 -0.33 12.44 -5.22
C PRO A 193 0.05 12.29 -6.70
N SER A 194 -0.92 11.97 -7.56
CA SER A 194 -0.71 12.03 -9.00
C SER A 194 -0.67 13.50 -9.42
N LEU A 195 0.43 13.90 -10.06
CA LEU A 195 0.58 15.24 -10.60
C LEU A 195 0.60 15.16 -12.12
N GLU A 196 -0.16 16.03 -12.76
CA GLU A 196 -0.17 16.25 -14.20
C GLU A 196 0.40 17.63 -14.51
N SER A 197 1.06 17.76 -15.65
CA SER A 197 1.57 19.06 -16.09
C SER A 197 1.13 19.39 -17.51
N CYS A 198 0.90 20.68 -17.75
CA CYS A 198 0.56 21.19 -19.07
C CYS A 198 1.13 22.59 -19.28
N LEU A 199 1.69 22.81 -20.46
CA LEU A 199 2.14 24.13 -20.88
C LEU A 199 0.99 24.83 -21.61
N VAL A 200 0.55 25.98 -21.10
CA VAL A 200 -0.50 26.81 -21.69
C VAL A 200 0.08 28.14 -22.17
N GLY A 201 -0.62 28.80 -23.09
CA GLY A 201 -0.20 30.11 -23.62
C GLY A 201 1.04 30.06 -24.52
N ALA A 202 1.40 28.87 -24.99
CA ALA A 202 2.37 28.68 -26.05
C ALA A 202 1.64 28.28 -27.35
N ASP A 203 1.95 28.96 -28.45
CA ASP A 203 1.37 28.69 -29.76
C ASP A 203 2.06 27.45 -30.35
N ILE A 204 1.53 26.27 -30.05
CA ILE A 204 2.18 25.00 -30.38
C ILE A 204 1.20 24.09 -31.13
N ASP A 205 1.49 23.86 -32.41
CA ASP A 205 0.69 23.06 -33.34
C ASP A 205 0.75 21.54 -33.10
N ARG A 206 1.56 21.08 -32.13
CA ARG A 206 1.77 19.65 -31.84
C ARG A 206 1.54 19.32 -30.36
N PRO A 207 1.04 18.12 -30.04
CA PRO A 207 0.97 17.67 -28.65
C PRO A 207 2.38 17.54 -28.08
N LEU A 208 2.66 18.34 -27.05
CA LEU A 208 3.90 18.27 -26.31
C LEU A 208 3.79 17.22 -25.22
N ARG A 209 4.93 16.65 -24.86
CA ARG A 209 5.01 15.71 -23.76
C ARG A 209 5.66 16.40 -22.57
N PHE A 210 4.88 16.61 -21.53
CA PHE A 210 5.32 17.08 -20.22
C PHE A 210 4.92 16.04 -19.20
N ASP A 211 5.86 15.18 -18.85
CA ASP A 211 5.65 14.14 -17.86
C ASP A 211 6.28 14.61 -16.54
N LEU A 212 5.49 14.58 -15.47
CA LEU A 212 6.00 14.76 -14.12
C LEU A 212 6.42 13.40 -13.58
N ASP A 213 7.61 13.36 -13.01
CA ASP A 213 8.13 12.21 -12.31
C ASP A 213 8.67 12.63 -10.95
N TYR A 214 8.63 11.70 -10.00
CA TYR A 214 9.26 11.89 -8.71
C TYR A 214 10.66 11.33 -8.77
N ASP A 215 11.64 12.05 -8.22
CA ASP A 215 13.01 11.55 -8.14
C ASP A 215 13.12 10.49 -7.04
N GLU A 216 12.55 9.32 -7.30
CA GLU A 216 12.60 8.17 -6.42
C GLU A 216 13.82 7.30 -6.75
N PRO A 217 14.66 6.94 -5.77
CA PRO A 217 15.64 5.89 -5.99
C PRO A 217 14.90 4.57 -6.28
N PRO A 218 15.50 3.68 -7.10
CA PRO A 218 14.84 2.45 -7.56
C PRO A 218 14.19 1.69 -6.41
N SER A 219 12.90 1.38 -6.60
CA SER A 219 11.85 0.90 -5.67
C SER A 219 12.17 -0.26 -4.73
N TYR A 220 13.39 -0.79 -4.74
CA TYR A 220 13.86 -1.85 -3.85
C TYR A 220 14.54 -1.34 -2.58
N GLN A 221 14.82 -0.03 -2.48
CA GLN A 221 15.56 0.56 -1.35
C GLN A 221 14.74 1.48 -0.45
N MET A 222 13.50 1.83 -0.83
CA MET A 222 12.65 2.70 -0.02
C MET A 222 11.39 1.97 0.42
N ALA A 223 11.19 1.98 1.73
CA ALA A 223 9.96 1.55 2.33
C ALA A 223 8.83 2.51 1.89
N ASP A 224 7.88 2.02 1.12
CA ASP A 224 6.60 2.68 0.81
C ASP A 224 5.72 2.75 2.08
N ARG A 225 6.27 3.35 3.13
CA ARG A 225 5.66 3.50 4.44
C ARG A 225 6.20 4.73 5.15
N LEU A 226 5.34 5.34 5.96
CA LEU A 226 5.67 6.40 6.90
C LEU A 226 5.22 5.96 8.30
N ASN A 227 6.15 5.94 9.25
CA ASN A 227 5.82 5.70 10.66
C ASN A 227 5.08 6.90 11.26
N ARG A 228 4.62 6.75 12.50
CA ARG A 228 3.94 7.82 13.24
C ARG A 228 4.81 9.08 13.31
N ASN A 229 4.21 10.21 12.92
CA ASN A 229 4.84 11.54 12.85
C ASN A 229 6.09 11.60 11.96
N GLU A 230 6.28 10.63 11.08
CA GLU A 230 7.32 10.68 10.07
C GLU A 230 6.87 11.57 8.91
N GLU A 231 7.82 12.25 8.31
CA GLU A 231 7.65 13.03 7.10
C GLU A 231 8.71 12.63 6.08
N ARG A 232 8.34 12.71 4.81
CA ARG A 232 9.23 12.41 3.68
C ARG A 232 9.04 13.48 2.62
N THR A 233 10.16 14.01 2.16
CA THR A 233 10.22 15.00 1.08
C THR A 233 10.91 14.40 -0.12
N THR A 234 10.27 14.50 -1.29
CA THR A 234 10.78 14.02 -2.58
C THR A 234 10.76 15.16 -3.60
N ASP A 235 11.75 15.20 -4.48
CA ASP A 235 11.83 16.21 -5.53
C ASP A 235 10.86 15.88 -6.68
N ILE A 236 10.24 16.92 -7.23
CA ILE A 236 9.38 16.82 -8.43
C ILE A 236 10.22 17.21 -9.64
N ARG A 237 10.29 16.33 -10.63
CA ARG A 237 11.02 16.56 -11.88
C ARG A 237 10.08 16.60 -13.07
N LEU A 238 10.28 17.60 -13.90
CA LEU A 238 9.62 17.76 -15.19
C LEU A 238 10.49 17.17 -16.27
N ARG A 239 9.96 16.20 -17.01
CA ARG A 239 10.54 15.69 -18.25
C ARG A 239 9.76 16.31 -19.40
N PHE A 240 10.47 16.92 -20.33
CA PHE A 240 9.85 17.64 -21.44
C PHE A 240 10.51 17.33 -22.77
N ASP A 241 9.69 17.29 -23.81
CA ASP A 241 10.10 17.23 -25.21
C ASP A 241 9.51 18.45 -25.95
N LEU A 242 10.38 19.40 -26.32
CA LEU A 242 9.97 20.65 -26.98
C LEU A 242 10.60 20.79 -28.37
N PRO A 243 9.90 21.36 -29.37
CA PRO A 243 10.54 21.82 -30.60
C PRO A 243 11.65 22.84 -30.31
N ALA A 244 12.78 22.76 -31.02
CA ALA A 244 13.91 23.67 -30.83
C ALA A 244 13.57 25.15 -31.13
N ASP A 245 12.53 25.39 -31.93
CA ASP A 245 11.99 26.71 -32.28
C ASP A 245 10.85 27.18 -31.36
N ALA A 246 10.46 26.38 -30.35
CA ALA A 246 9.44 26.78 -29.41
C ALA A 246 9.88 28.03 -28.64
N ALA A 247 8.99 29.03 -28.55
CA ALA A 247 9.23 30.29 -27.84
C ALA A 247 9.55 30.09 -26.34
N ALA A 248 9.19 28.93 -25.79
CA ALA A 248 9.42 28.52 -24.41
C ALA A 248 10.88 28.08 -24.13
N THR A 249 11.67 27.75 -25.16
CA THR A 249 13.02 27.18 -24.96
C THR A 249 14.00 28.25 -24.47
N GLY A 250 14.65 27.99 -23.34
CA GLY A 250 15.67 28.89 -22.75
C GLY A 250 15.14 30.17 -22.11
N GLN A 251 13.82 30.35 -22.01
CA GLN A 251 13.18 31.44 -21.27
C GLN A 251 12.69 30.93 -19.90
N PRO A 252 12.67 31.77 -18.86
CA PRO A 252 11.99 31.45 -17.61
C PRO A 252 10.48 31.39 -17.85
N ILE A 253 9.86 30.29 -17.41
CA ILE A 253 8.41 30.07 -17.50
C ILE A 253 7.86 29.98 -16.08
N PRO A 254 6.84 30.79 -15.74
CA PRO A 254 6.21 30.70 -14.43
C PRO A 254 5.53 29.35 -14.23
N ILE A 255 5.63 28.82 -13.01
CA ILE A 255 4.95 27.60 -12.59
C ILE A 255 3.78 27.98 -11.69
N GLU A 256 2.58 27.54 -12.06
CA GLU A 256 1.37 27.79 -11.27
C GLU A 256 0.67 26.48 -10.93
N ARG A 257 0.10 26.39 -9.72
CA ARG A 257 -0.84 25.31 -9.40
C ARG A 257 -2.21 25.64 -9.99
N ALA A 258 -2.83 24.67 -10.66
CA ALA A 258 -4.16 24.83 -11.24
C ALA A 258 -5.08 23.64 -10.89
N GLU A 259 -6.40 23.87 -10.97
CA GLU A 259 -7.40 22.81 -10.82
C GLU A 259 -7.61 22.00 -12.12
N SER A 260 -7.21 22.55 -13.27
CA SER A 260 -7.28 21.87 -14.56
C SER A 260 -6.36 22.48 -15.61
N CYS A 261 -6.03 21.67 -16.62
CA CYS A 261 -5.32 22.12 -17.82
C CYS A 261 -6.21 22.85 -18.85
N ALA A 262 -7.52 22.97 -18.59
CA ALA A 262 -8.47 23.58 -19.51
C ALA A 262 -8.50 25.11 -19.38
N VAL A 263 -7.33 25.74 -19.26
CA VAL A 263 -7.18 27.19 -19.07
C VAL A 263 -6.32 27.74 -20.21
N THR A 264 -6.71 28.91 -20.73
CA THR A 264 -5.93 29.63 -21.74
C THR A 264 -5.18 30.79 -21.09
N ARG A 265 -3.92 31.00 -21.50
CA ARG A 265 -3.06 32.11 -21.08
C ARG A 265 -2.50 32.82 -22.31
N LEU A 266 -2.17 34.10 -22.14
CA LEU A 266 -1.53 34.90 -23.20
C LEU A 266 -0.02 34.70 -23.25
N GLU A 267 0.57 34.36 -22.10
CA GLU A 267 2.00 34.11 -21.95
C GLU A 267 2.22 32.62 -21.60
N PRO A 268 3.36 32.03 -22.00
CA PRO A 268 3.70 30.65 -21.63
C PRO A 268 3.68 30.47 -20.11
N THR A 269 2.96 29.47 -19.62
CA THR A 269 2.88 29.14 -18.18
C THR A 269 2.79 27.63 -18.01
N LEU A 270 3.59 27.06 -17.11
CA LEU A 270 3.52 25.65 -16.75
C LEU A 270 2.50 25.48 -15.63
N LEU A 271 1.39 24.82 -15.92
CA LEU A 271 0.39 24.47 -14.92
C LEU A 271 0.69 23.08 -14.36
N VAL A 272 0.65 22.96 -13.03
CA VAL A 272 0.70 21.68 -12.31
C VAL A 272 -0.67 21.43 -11.69
N VAL A 273 -1.28 20.30 -12.05
CA VAL A 273 -2.61 19.88 -11.61
C VAL A 273 -2.45 18.63 -10.75
N GLU A 274 -3.09 18.64 -9.59
CA GLU A 274 -3.22 17.44 -8.76
C GLU A 274 -4.42 16.63 -9.26
N SER A 275 -4.16 15.44 -9.80
CA SER A 275 -5.19 14.60 -10.41
C SER A 275 -5.94 13.85 -9.32
N ALA A 276 -7.27 13.96 -9.31
CA ALA A 276 -8.12 13.24 -8.36
C ALA A 276 -8.37 11.78 -8.76
N ASP A 277 -7.92 11.36 -9.95
CA ASP A 277 -8.18 10.03 -10.48
C ASP A 277 -7.12 9.01 -9.99
N ARG A 278 -7.59 8.03 -9.22
CA ARG A 278 -7.04 6.69 -9.10
C ARG A 278 -8.14 5.64 -9.24
#